data_AF-A0A349C037-F1
#
_entry.id   AF-A0A349C037-F1
#
_cell.length_a   1.000
_cell.length_b   1.000
_cell.length_c   1.000
_cell.angle_alpha   90.00
_cell.angle_beta   90.00
_cell.angle_gamma   90.00
#
_symmetry.space_group_name_H-M   'P 1'
#
loop_
_entity.id
_entity.type
_entity.pdbx_description
1 polymer ?
#
loop_
_entity_poly.entity_id
_entity_poly.type
_entity_poly.pdbx_seq_one_letter_code
_entity_poly.pdbx_strand_id
1 'polypeptide(L)'
;MFYLFTKKIVSDFQIIILAFACVILLGGILLMLPVSSAAGLWTPLSEALFTSTSAVCVTGLVVHDTMTYWSIFGKTVILLLIQ
;
A
#
# COMPACT_ATOMS: atom_id res chain seq x y z
N MET A 1 -36.80 -6.97 -22.48
CA MET A 1 -36.78 -5.52 -22.76
C MET A 1 -36.31 -4.78 -21.51
N PHE A 2 -35.01 -4.86 -21.19
CA PHE A 2 -34.22 -3.79 -20.58
C PHE A 2 -32.75 -4.23 -20.60
N TYR A 3 -32.01 -3.71 -21.59
CA TYR A 3 -30.57 -3.45 -21.48
C TYR A 3 -29.64 -4.69 -21.33
N LEU A 4 -29.31 -5.45 -22.37
CA LEU A 4 -28.39 -5.07 -23.45
C LEU A 4 -27.11 -4.39 -22.93
N PHE A 5 -25.95 -5.01 -23.21
CA PHE A 5 -24.59 -4.44 -23.19
C PHE A 5 -23.95 -4.08 -21.84
N THR A 6 -23.30 -5.07 -21.22
CA THR A 6 -22.00 -4.78 -20.61
C THR A 6 -21.01 -5.83 -21.09
N LYS A 7 -20.23 -5.50 -22.14
CA LYS A 7 -18.98 -6.21 -22.37
C LYS A 7 -18.19 -6.11 -21.07
N LYS A 8 -17.97 -7.22 -20.39
CA LYS A 8 -16.99 -7.29 -19.30
C LYS A 8 -15.62 -7.22 -19.96
N ILE A 9 -15.15 -6.00 -20.25
CA ILE A 9 -13.86 -5.75 -20.92
C ILE A 9 -12.70 -6.15 -19.99
N VAL A 10 -12.95 -6.18 -18.67
CA VAL A 10 -11.99 -6.51 -17.62
C VAL A 10 -12.39 -7.80 -16.91
N SER A 11 -11.48 -8.76 -16.85
CA SER A 11 -11.63 -10.04 -16.14
C SER A 11 -11.71 -9.83 -14.63
N ASP A 12 -12.39 -10.74 -13.91
CA ASP A 12 -12.44 -10.72 -12.44
C ASP A 12 -11.05 -10.68 -11.80
N PHE A 13 -10.08 -11.39 -12.39
CA PHE A 13 -8.68 -11.35 -11.96
C PHE A 13 -8.04 -9.98 -12.16
N GLN A 14 -8.35 -9.28 -13.26
CA GLN A 14 -7.81 -7.94 -13.52
C GLN A 14 -8.33 -6.92 -12.50
N ILE A 15 -9.58 -7.07 -12.06
CA ILE A 15 -10.16 -6.22 -11.02
C ILE A 15 -9.39 -6.40 -9.70
N ILE A 16 -9.09 -7.64 -9.31
CA ILE A 16 -8.31 -7.94 -8.10
C ILE A 16 -6.91 -7.34 -8.20
N ILE A 17 -6.20 -7.58 -9.31
CA ILE A 17 -4.83 -7.06 -9.50
C ILE A 17 -4.83 -5.53 -9.42
N LEU A 18 -5.80 -4.87 -10.07
CA LEU A 18 -5.90 -3.42 -10.05
C LEU A 18 -6.22 -2.89 -8.64
N ALA A 19 -7.10 -3.57 -7.89
CA ALA A 19 -7.40 -3.21 -6.50
C ALA A 19 -6.15 -3.28 -5.61
N PHE A 20 -5.41 -4.39 -5.67
CA PHE A 20 -4.15 -4.55 -4.93
C PHE A 20 -3.13 -3.47 -5.32
N ALA A 21 -2.94 -3.23 -6.62
CA ALA A 21 -2.05 -2.19 -7.11
C ALA A 21 -2.44 -0.81 -6.59
N CYS A 22 -3.73 -0.45 -6.61
CA CYS A 22 -4.21 0.82 -6.08
C CYS A 22 -3.92 0.97 -4.58
N VAL A 23 -4.22 -0.05 -3.77
CA VAL A 23 -3.98 -0.01 -2.31
C VAL A 23 -2.48 0.10 -2.01
N ILE A 24 -1.64 -0.66 -2.72
CA ILE A 24 -0.17 -0.60 -2.57
C ILE A 24 0.38 0.79 -2.93
N LEU A 25 -0.11 1.39 -4.01
CA LEU A 25 0.33 2.72 -4.42
C LEU A 25 -0.12 3.79 -3.41
N LEU A 26 -1.36 3.73 -2.94
CA LEU A 26 -1.87 4.66 -1.93
C LEU A 26 -1.11 4.50 -0.60
N GLY A 27 -0.90 3.27 -0.13
CA GLY A 27 -0.11 2.98 1.06
C GLY A 27 1.33 3.46 0.94
N GLY A 28 1.97 3.22 -0.22
CA GLY A 28 3.30 3.70 -0.52
C GLY A 28 3.41 5.22 -0.48
N ILE A 29 2.46 5.96 -1.07
CA ILE A 29 2.43 7.43 -1.02
C ILE A 29 2.26 7.92 0.42
N LEU A 30 1.36 7.31 1.20
CA LEU A 30 1.15 7.68 2.60
C LEU A 30 2.42 7.45 3.44
N LEU A 31 3.11 6.32 3.24
CA LEU A 31 4.36 6.00 3.93
C LEU A 31 5.54 6.86 3.48
N MET A 32 5.52 7.40 2.25
CA MET A 32 6.57 8.28 1.75
C MET A 32 6.62 9.63 2.48
N LEU A 33 5.48 10.07 3.02
CA LEU A 33 5.34 11.39 3.67
C LEU A 33 6.23 11.52 4.91
N PRO A 34 6.75 12.73 5.21
CA PRO A 34 7.61 12.96 6.36
C PRO A 34 6.93 12.66 7.70
N VAL A 35 5.61 12.79 7.78
CA VAL A 35 4.83 12.44 8.99
C VAL A 35 4.88 10.93 9.30
N SER A 36 5.15 10.09 8.32
CA SER A 36 5.26 8.64 8.49
C SER A 36 6.62 8.21 9.02
N SER A 37 7.67 9.01 8.83
CA SER A 37 9.00 8.75 9.37
C SER A 37 9.14 9.27 10.80
N ALA A 38 9.76 8.49 11.68
CA ALA A 38 10.10 8.93 13.04
C ALA A 38 11.07 10.12 13.04
N ALA A 39 11.91 10.23 12.00
CA ALA A 39 12.84 11.34 11.82
C ALA A 39 12.21 12.58 11.16
N GLY A 40 10.95 12.52 10.73
CA GLY A 40 10.30 13.62 10.02
C GLY A 40 10.84 13.85 8.61
N LEU A 41 11.55 12.88 8.04
CA LEU A 41 12.15 12.96 6.71
C LEU A 41 11.32 12.19 5.69
N TRP A 42 11.41 12.59 4.43
CA TRP A 42 10.80 11.85 3.33
C TRP A 42 11.47 10.48 3.19
N THR A 43 10.65 9.42 3.19
CA THR A 43 11.13 8.07 2.90
C THR A 43 11.27 7.89 1.39
N PRO A 44 12.36 7.29 0.88
CA PRO A 44 12.48 6.97 -0.54
C PRO A 44 11.30 6.12 -1.06
N LEU A 45 10.79 6.47 -2.25
CA LEU A 45 9.61 5.80 -2.83
C LEU A 45 9.78 4.28 -2.95
N SER A 46 10.98 3.80 -3.28
CA SER A 46 11.27 2.38 -3.38
C SER A 46 11.07 1.63 -2.06
N GLU A 47 11.47 2.24 -0.95
CA GLU A 47 11.37 1.65 0.39
C GLU A 47 9.93 1.71 0.92
N ALA A 48 9.25 2.83 0.67
CA ALA A 48 7.84 3.00 1.01
C ALA A 48 6.94 2.03 0.24
N LEU A 49 7.15 1.87 -1.08
CA LEU A 49 6.41 0.91 -1.91
C LEU A 49 6.72 -0.54 -1.52
N PHE A 50 7.98 -0.87 -1.21
CA PHE A 50 8.32 -2.20 -0.74
C PHE A 50 7.60 -2.52 0.57
N THR A 51 7.63 -1.60 1.54
CA THR A 51 6.95 -1.76 2.83
C THR A 51 5.45 -1.89 2.63
N SER A 52 4.84 -1.05 1.80
CA SER A 52 3.40 -1.14 1.49
C SER A 52 3.04 -2.45 0.81
N THR A 53 3.85 -2.94 -0.13
CA THR A 53 3.62 -4.22 -0.81
C THR A 53 3.73 -5.38 0.18
N SER A 54 4.74 -5.36 1.05
CA SER A 54 4.92 -6.40 2.05
C SER A 54 3.77 -6.44 3.07
N ALA A 55 3.27 -5.26 3.47
CA ALA A 55 2.13 -5.14 4.37
C ALA A 55 0.86 -5.71 3.71
N VAL A 56 0.49 -5.25 2.51
CA VAL A 56 -0.72 -5.69 1.78
C VAL A 56 -0.68 -7.19 1.45
N CYS A 57 0.47 -7.71 1.08
CA CYS A 57 0.64 -9.13 0.79
C CYS A 57 0.90 -9.98 2.06
N VAL A 58 0.98 -9.36 3.23
CA VAL A 58 1.23 -10.00 4.54
C VAL A 58 2.47 -10.91 4.52
N THR A 59 3.53 -10.49 3.83
CA THR A 59 4.76 -11.28 3.67
C THR A 59 5.73 -11.13 4.84
N GLY A 60 5.67 -10.01 5.56
CA GLY A 60 6.51 -9.74 6.74
C GLY A 60 7.96 -9.32 6.44
N LEU A 61 8.25 -8.89 5.21
CA LEU A 61 9.57 -8.38 4.81
C LEU A 61 9.68 -6.89 5.09
N VAL A 62 10.79 -6.47 5.70
CA VAL A 62 11.02 -5.07 6.07
C VAL A 62 12.38 -4.58 5.56
N VAL A 63 12.43 -3.35 5.03
CA VAL A 63 13.69 -2.69 4.62
C VAL A 63 14.34 -2.01 5.83
N HIS A 64 13.53 -1.39 6.67
CA HIS A 64 13.93 -0.73 7.90
C HIS A 64 13.22 -1.37 9.08
N ASP A 65 13.85 -1.30 10.25
CA ASP A 65 13.22 -1.75 11.49
C ASP A 65 11.93 -0.95 11.77
N THR A 66 10.80 -1.66 11.82
CA THR A 66 9.48 -1.02 11.90
C THR A 66 9.28 -0.25 13.20
N MET A 67 9.94 -0.68 14.28
CA MET A 67 9.79 -0.09 15.60
C MET A 67 10.46 1.27 15.72
N THR A 68 11.61 1.45 15.07
CA THR A 68 12.42 2.66 15.19
C THR A 68 12.25 3.62 14.02
N TYR A 69 12.01 3.12 12.80
CA TYR A 69 11.97 3.96 11.60
C TYR A 69 10.64 4.68 11.40
N TRP A 70 9.52 4.01 11.66
CA TRP A 70 8.19 4.58 11.42
C TRP A 70 7.67 5.32 12.65
N SER A 71 7.04 6.46 12.39
CA SER A 71 6.27 7.20 13.40
C SER A 71 5.02 6.40 13.80
N ILE A 72 4.29 6.91 14.80
CA ILE A 72 2.99 6.33 15.18
C ILE A 72 2.02 6.34 14.00
N PHE A 73 2.01 7.43 13.23
CA PHE A 73 1.21 7.52 12.01
C PHE A 73 1.61 6.45 10.98
N GLY A 74 2.91 6.32 10.69
CA GLY A 74 3.42 5.31 9.75
C GLY A 74 3.07 3.88 10.19
N LYS A 75 3.22 3.57 11.49
CA LYS A 75 2.83 2.27 12.06
C LYS A 75 1.34 2.00 11.91
N THR A 76 0.47 2.99 12.15
CA THR A 76 -0.97 2.84 11.92
C THR A 76 -1.29 2.58 10.45
N VAL A 77 -0.63 3.26 9.52
CA VAL A 77 -0.79 2.98 8.08
C VAL A 77 -0.38 1.55 7.76
N ILE A 78 0.76 1.08 8.24
CA ILE A 78 1.23 -0.30 8.03
C ILE A 78 0.22 -1.31 8.58
N LEU A 79 -0.30 -1.11 9.79
CA LEU A 79 -1.30 -2.00 10.40
C LEU A 79 -2.60 -2.02 9.60
N LEU A 80 -3.05 -0.88 9.07
CA LEU A 80 -4.23 -0.82 8.21
C LEU A 80 -4.02 -1.52 6.87
N LEU A 81 -2.79 -1.50 6.33
CA LEU A 81 -2.45 -2.19 5.08
C LEU A 81 -2.36 -3.71 5.25
N ILE A 82 -2.04 -4.20 6.46
CA ILE A 82 -1.94 -5.64 6.77
C ILE A 82 -3.31 -6.32 6.81
N GLN A 83 -4.37 -5.57 7.15
CA GLN A 83 -5.71 -6.12 7.38
C GLN A 83 -6.58 -6.07 6.11
#